data_AF-A0A1R2BLH6-F1
#
_entry.id   AF-A0A1R2BLH6-F1
#
_cell.length_a   1.000
_cell.length_b   1.000
_cell.length_c   1.000
_cell.angle_alpha   90.00
_cell.angle_beta   90.00
_cell.angle_gamma   90.00
#
_symmetry.space_group_name_H-M   'P 1'
#
loop_
_entity.id
_entity.type
_entity.pdbx_description
1 polymer ?
#
loop_
_entity_poly.entity_id
_entity_poly.type
_entity_poly.pdbx_seq_one_letter_code
_entity_poly.pdbx_strand_id
1 'polypeptide(L)'
;MEVIRVSSKQMPSVYVNDVKNKFISKNSIELHALEGGISTAIRAADSLVKYGYAKLVKFDTSLLEDEGRNSNFKGITKVMIRLEKSADFDKSAQEFERNKTTKK
;
A
#
# COMPACT_ATOMS: atom_id res chain seq x y z
N MET A 1 -4.18 3.17 13.72
CA MET A 1 -4.25 3.11 12.25
C MET A 1 -3.01 3.80 11.72
N GLU A 2 -2.25 3.16 10.83
CA GLU A 2 -0.95 3.63 10.37
C GLU A 2 -1.02 4.02 8.88
N VAL A 3 -0.37 5.11 8.49
CA VAL A 3 -0.41 5.61 7.11
C VAL A 3 0.97 5.48 6.47
N ILE A 4 1.02 4.89 5.27
CA ILE A 4 2.21 4.79 4.44
C ILE A 4 2.03 5.70 3.22
N ARG A 5 2.96 6.64 3.04
CA ARG A 5 2.99 7.52 1.87
C ARG A 5 3.72 6.81 0.74
N VAL A 6 2.99 6.55 -0.33
CA VAL A 6 3.49 5.87 -1.52
C VAL A 6 3.93 6.90 -2.55
N SER A 7 5.22 6.84 -2.90
CA SER A 7 5.83 7.62 -3.97
C SER A 7 6.11 6.76 -5.20
N SER A 8 6.15 7.40 -6.36
CA SER A 8 6.57 6.79 -7.63
C SER A 8 8.06 6.44 -7.69
N LYS A 9 8.88 6.91 -6.73
CA LYS A 9 10.34 6.72 -6.72
C LYS A 9 10.77 5.32 -6.30
N GLN A 10 9.88 4.57 -5.66
CA GLN A 10 10.17 3.23 -5.15
C GLN A 10 9.29 2.20 -5.85
N MET A 11 9.80 0.98 -5.97
CA MET A 11 9.05 -0.13 -6.55
C MET A 11 7.89 -0.57 -5.62
N PRO A 12 6.78 -1.10 -6.15
CA PRO A 12 5.67 -1.60 -5.33
C PRO A 12 6.09 -2.61 -4.25
N SER A 13 7.09 -3.45 -4.55
CA SER A 13 7.61 -4.47 -3.62
C SER A 13 8.16 -3.89 -2.32
N VAL A 14 8.71 -2.67 -2.34
CA VAL A 14 9.19 -1.98 -1.15
C VAL A 14 8.03 -1.72 -0.19
N TYR A 15 6.91 -1.20 -0.72
CA TYR A 15 5.71 -0.94 0.08
C TYR A 15 5.00 -2.21 0.50
N VAL A 16 5.01 -3.27 -0.31
CA VAL A 16 4.51 -4.59 0.09
C VAL A 16 5.26 -5.10 1.32
N ASN A 17 6.59 -5.01 1.33
CA ASN A 17 7.40 -5.45 2.46
C ASN A 17 7.20 -4.56 3.69
N ASP A 18 7.10 -3.24 3.52
CA ASP A 18 6.82 -2.32 4.62
C ASP A 18 5.46 -2.61 5.29
N VAL A 19 4.41 -2.83 4.47
CA VAL A 19 3.09 -3.21 4.99
C VAL A 19 3.15 -4.54 5.74
N LYS A 20 3.82 -5.57 5.20
CA LYS A 20 3.98 -6.87 5.88
C LYS A 20 4.66 -6.70 7.24
N ASN A 21 5.74 -5.92 7.30
CA ASN A 21 6.44 -5.65 8.56
C ASN A 21 5.54 -4.91 9.56
N LYS A 22 4.76 -3.92 9.11
CA LYS A 22 3.82 -3.20 9.98
C LYS A 22 2.66 -4.08 10.44
N PHE A 23 2.21 -5.04 9.64
CA PHE A 23 1.19 -6.02 10.05
C PHE A 23 1.62 -6.98 11.16
N ILE A 24 2.91 -7.00 11.55
CA ILE A 24 3.36 -7.72 12.74
C ILE A 24 2.77 -7.09 14.02
N SER A 25 2.62 -5.75 14.06
CA SER A 25 2.16 -5.03 15.25
C SER A 25 0.89 -4.20 15.05
N LYS A 26 0.42 -4.03 13.82
CA LYS A 26 -0.77 -3.25 13.47
C LYS A 26 -1.75 -4.12 12.70
N ASN A 27 -3.05 -3.95 12.95
CA ASN A 27 -4.08 -4.68 12.21
C ASN A 27 -4.61 -3.93 10.99
N SER A 28 -4.36 -2.62 10.87
CA SER A 28 -4.87 -1.80 9.78
C SER A 28 -3.86 -0.75 9.33
N ILE A 29 -3.68 -0.67 8.01
CA ILE A 29 -2.75 0.22 7.31
C ILE A 29 -3.49 0.95 6.19
N GLU A 30 -3.15 2.21 5.94
CA GLU A 30 -3.57 2.95 4.76
C GLU A 30 -2.41 3.30 3.84
N LEU A 31 -2.57 3.08 2.53
CA LEU A 31 -1.64 3.54 1.51
C LEU A 31 -2.17 4.85 0.90
N HIS A 32 -1.42 5.92 1.07
CA HIS A 32 -1.73 7.23 0.52
C HIS A 32 -0.80 7.54 -0.64
N ALA A 33 -1.34 7.82 -1.82
CA ALA A 33 -0.55 8.16 -2.99
C ALA A 33 -1.13 9.39 -3.71
N LEU A 34 -0.25 10.17 -4.32
CA LEU A 34 -0.59 11.27 -5.21
C LEU A 34 -0.12 10.95 -6.62
N GLU A 35 -0.89 11.36 -7.63
CA GLU A 35 -0.47 11.38 -9.05
C GLU A 35 0.32 10.12 -9.48
N GLY A 36 1.59 10.27 -9.84
CA GLY A 36 2.44 9.17 -10.30
C GLY A 36 2.66 8.03 -9.30
N GLY A 37 2.40 8.25 -8.00
CA GLY A 37 2.48 7.23 -6.97
C GLY A 37 1.23 6.32 -6.90
N ILE A 38 0.13 6.71 -7.55
CA ILE A 38 -1.15 5.99 -7.48
C ILE A 38 -1.02 4.57 -8.01
N SER A 39 -0.40 4.39 -9.18
CA SER A 39 -0.21 3.07 -9.78
C SER A 39 0.63 2.14 -8.89
N THR A 40 1.66 2.69 -8.22
CA THR A 40 2.49 1.96 -7.26
C THR A 40 1.68 1.52 -6.04
N ALA A 41 0.83 2.40 -5.50
CA ALA A 41 -0.02 2.08 -4.35
C ALA A 41 -1.03 0.99 -4.69
N ILE A 42 -1.68 1.08 -5.86
CA ILE A 42 -2.62 0.07 -6.35
C ILE A 42 -1.92 -1.28 -6.51
N ARG A 43 -0.75 -1.33 -7.17
CA ARG A 43 0.01 -2.58 -7.36
C ARG A 43 0.45 -3.21 -6.04
N ALA A 44 0.86 -2.39 -5.07
CA ALA A 44 1.23 -2.89 -3.75
C ALA A 44 0.02 -3.47 -3.00
N ALA A 45 -1.11 -2.74 -3.00
CA ALA A 45 -2.35 -3.21 -2.39
C ALA A 45 -2.86 -4.50 -3.04
N ASP A 46 -2.92 -4.54 -4.37
CA ASP A 46 -3.33 -5.72 -5.13
C ASP A 46 -2.47 -6.93 -4.80
N SER A 47 -1.14 -6.76 -4.75
CA SER A 47 -0.22 -7.85 -4.37
C SER A 47 -0.51 -8.38 -2.96
N LEU A 48 -0.72 -7.49 -1.99
CA LEU A 48 -1.00 -7.87 -0.61
C LEU A 48 -2.31 -8.66 -0.47
N VAL A 49 -3.35 -8.24 -1.21
CA VAL A 49 -4.65 -8.92 -1.21
C VAL A 49 -4.56 -10.26 -1.95
N LYS A 50 -3.97 -10.25 -3.16
CA LYS A 50 -3.83 -11.43 -4.01
C LYS A 50 -3.08 -12.58 -3.35
N TYR A 51 -2.05 -12.27 -2.55
CA TYR A 51 -1.26 -13.27 -1.84
C TYR A 51 -1.77 -13.55 -0.41
N GLY A 52 -2.96 -13.08 -0.05
CA GLY A 52 -3.61 -13.41 1.21
C GLY A 52 -3.06 -12.70 2.45
N TYR A 53 -2.18 -11.72 2.29
CA TYR A 53 -1.63 -10.94 3.41
C TYR A 53 -2.64 -9.94 3.96
N ALA A 54 -3.48 -9.37 3.11
CA ALA A 54 -4.40 -8.30 3.49
C ALA A 54 -5.80 -8.52 2.93
N LYS A 55 -6.77 -7.84 3.53
CA LYS A 55 -8.10 -7.60 2.98
C LYS A 55 -8.25 -6.13 2.63
N LEU A 56 -8.79 -5.84 1.46
CA LEU A 56 -9.17 -4.48 1.09
C LEU A 56 -10.43 -4.09 1.85
N VAL A 57 -10.34 -3.00 2.63
CA VAL A 57 -11.45 -2.48 3.42
C VAL A 57 -12.10 -1.29 2.73
N LYS A 58 -11.27 -0.39 2.19
CA LYS A 58 -11.74 0.84 1.56
C LYS A 58 -10.78 1.29 0.47
N PHE A 59 -11.33 1.87 -0.58
CA PHE A 59 -10.59 2.55 -1.64
C PHE A 59 -11.28 3.89 -1.91
N ASP A 60 -10.62 4.99 -1.54
CA ASP A 60 -11.13 6.34 -1.76
C ASP A 60 -10.21 7.12 -2.69
N THR A 61 -10.83 7.99 -3.48
CA THR A 61 -10.13 8.99 -4.29
C THR A 61 -10.58 10.39 -3.87
N SER A 62 -9.67 11.35 -3.94
CA SER A 62 -9.95 12.75 -3.63
C SER A 62 -9.12 13.65 -4.52
N LEU A 63 -9.64 14.83 -4.83
CA LEU A 63 -8.87 15.91 -5.45
C LEU A 63 -8.43 16.86 -4.33
N LEU A 64 -7.14 17.09 -4.24
CA LEU A 64 -6.55 18.08 -3.34
C LEU A 64 -6.33 19.38 -4.10
N GLU A 65 -6.59 20.50 -3.44
CA GLU A 65 -6.22 21.81 -3.94
C GLU A 65 -4.72 22.02 -3.72
N ASP A 66 -4.01 22.47 -4.77
CA ASP A 66 -2.60 22.85 -4.67
C ASP A 66 -2.51 24.34 -4.34
N GLU A 67 -2.33 24.67 -3.06
CA GLU A 67 -2.19 26.05 -2.60
C GLU A 67 -0.83 26.68 -3.03
N GLY A 68 0.07 25.93 -3.67
CA GLY A 68 1.50 26.22 -3.66
C GLY A 68 2.12 26.90 -4.88
N ARG A 69 1.55 26.86 -6.10
CA ARG A 69 2.26 27.39 -7.29
C ARG A 69 1.34 27.90 -8.38
N ASN A 70 1.32 29.23 -8.53
CA ASN A 70 0.70 29.99 -9.63
C ASN A 70 -0.82 29.87 -9.76
N SER A 71 -1.42 30.95 -10.24
CA SER A 71 -2.86 31.21 -10.44
C SER A 71 -3.58 30.27 -11.42
N ASN A 72 -2.99 29.14 -11.80
CA ASN A 72 -3.61 28.08 -12.59
C ASN A 72 -3.81 26.85 -11.69
N PHE A 73 -4.93 26.82 -10.96
CA PHE A 73 -5.34 25.69 -10.15
C PHE A 73 -5.31 24.40 -10.97
N LYS A 74 -4.43 23.47 -10.60
CA LYS A 74 -4.49 22.08 -11.06
C LYS A 74 -4.68 21.21 -9.84
N GLY A 75 -5.88 20.65 -9.68
CA GLY A 75 -6.17 19.72 -8.60
C GLY A 75 -5.22 18.51 -8.65
N ILE A 76 -4.71 18.12 -7.49
CA ILE A 76 -3.83 16.96 -7.32
C ILE A 76 -4.69 15.77 -6.95
N THR A 77 -4.66 14.72 -7.76
CA THR A 77 -5.37 13.48 -7.47
C THR A 77 -4.66 12.71 -6.37
N LYS A 78 -5.43 12.32 -5.35
CA LYS A 78 -5.00 11.48 -4.23
C LYS A 78 -5.84 10.22 -4.14
N VAL A 79 -5.19 9.10 -3.86
CA VAL A 79 -5.83 7.84 -3.48
C VAL A 79 -5.49 7.47 -2.04
N MET A 80 -6.45 6.84 -1.36
CA MET A 80 -6.32 6.31 0.00
C MET A 80 -6.86 4.89 -0.01
N ILE A 81 -5.98 3.91 0.21
CA ILE A 81 -6.32 2.48 0.16
C ILE A 81 -6.18 1.92 1.57
N ARG A 82 -7.29 1.55 2.20
CA ARG A 82 -7.30 0.95 3.52
C ARG A 82 -7.26 -0.56 3.44
N LEU A 83 -6.28 -1.13 4.12
CA LEU A 83 -6.03 -2.56 4.22
C LEU A 83 -6.13 -3.01 5.68
N GLU A 84 -6.66 -4.20 5.88
CA GLU A 84 -6.62 -4.90 7.17
C GLU A 84 -5.83 -6.20 7.05
N LYS A 85 -5.15 -6.58 8.13
CA LYS A 85 -4.40 -7.82 8.22
C LYS A 85 -5.36 -8.99 7.97
N SER A 86 -5.02 -9.87 7.03
CA SER A 86 -5.81 -11.08 6.80
C SER A 86 -5.72 -12.03 8.00
N ALA A 87 -6.76 -12.82 8.23
CA ALA A 87 -6.72 -13.91 9.21
C ALA A 87 -5.64 -14.96 8.85
N ASP A 88 -5.37 -15.13 7.55
CA ASP A 88 -4.37 -16.07 7.03
C ASP A 88 -2.96 -15.48 6.95
N PHE A 89 -2.75 -14.24 7.42
CA PHE A 89 -1.49 -13.53 7.24
C PHE A 89 -0.29 -14.33 7.75
N ASP A 90 -0.37 -14.91 8.94
CA ASP A 90 0.77 -15.61 9.54
C ASP A 90 1.12 -16.87 8.73
N LYS A 91 0.12 -17.56 8.17
CA LYS A 91 0.32 -18.69 7.25
C LYS A 91 0.97 -18.24 5.94
N SER A 92 0.45 -17.20 5.31
CA SER A 92 1.00 -16.64 4.06
C SER A 92 2.41 -16.07 4.24
N ALA A 93 2.74 -15.56 5.43
CA ALA A 93 4.07 -15.08 5.76
C ALA A 93 5.06 -16.24 5.90
N GLN A 94 4.68 -17.32 6.57
CA GLN A 94 5.51 -18.51 6.71
C GLN A 94 5.75 -19.23 5.37
N GLU A 95 4.73 -19.34 4.52
CA GLU A 95 4.87 -19.93 3.18
C GLU A 95 5.87 -19.15 2.30
N PHE A 96 5.87 -17.82 2.42
CA PHE A 96 6.81 -16.98 1.70
C PHE A 96 8.26 -17.19 2.16
N GLU A 97 8.51 -17.22 3.47
CA GLU A 97 9.86 -17.46 4.00
C GLU A 97 10.37 -18.86 3.63
N ARG A 98 9.51 -19.89 3.69
CA ARG A 98 9.85 -21.25 3.23
C ARG A 98 10.27 -21.26 1.76
N ASN A 99 9.47 -20.65 0.88
CA ASN A 99 9.76 -20.58 -0.55
C ASN A 99 11.05 -19.79 -0.87
N LYS A 100 11.43 -18.85 -0.01
CA LYS A 100 12.67 -18.07 -0.14
C LYS A 100 13.90 -18.91 0.20
N THR A 101 13.80 -19.83 1.17
CA THR A 101 14.88 -20.75 1.52
C THR A 101 15.08 -21.90 0.52
N THR A 102 14.03 -22.37 -0.16
CA THR A 102 14.12 -23.51 -1.09
C THR A 102 14.65 -23.14 -2.49
N LYS A 103 14.78 -21.84 -2.80
CA LYS A 103 15.32 -21.33 -4.07
C LYS A 103 16.80 -20.87 -3.98
N LYS A 104 17.50 -21.25 -2.92
CA LYS A 104 18.96 -21.14 -2.81
C LYS A 104 19.59 -22.48 -3.09
#